data_AF-A0A350T533-F1
#
_entry.id   AF-A0A350T533-F1
#
_cell.length_a   1.000
_cell.length_b   1.000
_cell.length_c   1.000
_cell.angle_alpha   90.00
_cell.angle_beta   90.00
_cell.angle_gamma   90.00
#
_symmetry.space_group_name_H-M   'P 1'
#
loop_
_entity.id
_entity.type
_entity.pdbx_description
1 polymer ?
#
loop_
_entity_poly.entity_id
_entity_poly.type
_entity_poly.pdbx_seq_one_letter_code
_entity_poly.pdbx_strand_id
1 'polypeptide(L)' 'MERLQRVLAAAGVASRRRAEEMIVAGRVRVDGKVVTELGTQVDPSAQKIEVDGMIIPSPRLRYILLNKPKGYITTTDD' A
#
# COMPACT_ATOMS: atom_id res chain seq x y z
N MET A 1 7.39 10.14 2.14
CA MET A 1 7.94 8.82 2.57
C MET A 1 6.94 8.10 3.46
N GLU A 2 6.71 6.83 3.16
CA GLU A 2 5.70 5.98 3.79
C GLU A 2 6.27 4.59 4.06
N ARG A 3 5.82 3.92 5.12
CA ARG A 3 6.25 2.55 5.42
C ARG A 3 5.84 1.59 4.31
N LEU A 4 6.76 0.74 3.85
CA LEU A 4 6.54 -0.20 2.75
C LEU A 4 5.29 -1.07 2.98
N GLN A 5 5.07 -1.60 4.18
CA GLN A 5 3.86 -2.38 4.49
C GLN A 5 2.55 -1.56 4.41
N ARG A 6 2.60 -0.24 4.66
CA ARG A 6 1.45 0.66 4.51
C ARG A 6 1.15 0.89 3.04
N VAL A 7 2.19 1.10 2.23
CA VAL A 7 2.07 1.23 0.77
C VAL A 7 1.50 -0.03 0.13
N LEU A 8 2.04 -1.20 0.47
CA LEU A 8 1.57 -2.50 -0.03
C LEU A 8 0.09 -2.73 0.32
N ALA A 9 -0.31 -2.38 1.55
CA ALA A 9 -1.70 -2.49 1.97
C ALA A 9 -2.62 -1.48 1.26
N ALA A 10 -2.18 -0.23 1.10
CA ALA A 10 -2.93 0.80 0.37
C ALA A 10 -3.09 0.47 -1.11
N ALA A 11 -2.12 -0.24 -1.70
CA ALA A 11 -2.19 -0.73 -3.06
C ALA A 11 -3.04 -2.01 -3.22
N GLY A 12 -3.62 -2.53 -2.13
CA GLY A 12 -4.49 -3.72 -2.16
C GLY A 12 -3.76 -5.04 -2.34
N VAL A 13 -2.43 -5.07 -2.14
CA VAL A 13 -1.60 -6.27 -2.36
C VAL A 13 -1.84 -7.31 -1.26
N ALA A 14 -1.85 -6.86 -0.01
CA ALA A 14 -2.02 -7.71 1.17
C ALA A 14 -2.41 -6.87 2.39
N SER A 15 -2.88 -7.51 3.46
CA SER A 15 -3.04 -6.82 4.75
C SER A 15 -1.68 -6.32 5.28
N ARG A 16 -1.68 -5.34 6.19
CA ARG A 16 -0.43 -4.80 6.78
C ARG A 16 0.50 -5.88 7.33
N ARG A 17 -0.03 -6.88 8.04
CA ARG A 17 0.75 -8.00 8.60
C ARG A 17 1.28 -8.93 7.51
N ARG A 18 0.43 -9.28 6.53
CA ARG A 18 0.84 -10.16 5.43
C ARG A 18 1.88 -9.48 4.53
N ALA A 19 1.81 -8.15 4.39
CA ALA A 19 2.83 -7.37 3.71
C ALA A 19 4.20 -7.45 4.43
N GLU A 20 4.25 -7.43 5.75
CA GLU A 20 5.48 -7.63 6.52
C GLU A 20 6.09 -9.03 6.27
N GLU A 21 5.26 -10.06 6.26
CA GLU A 21 5.70 -11.42 5.93
C GLU A 21 6.28 -11.51 4.50
N MET A 22 5.65 -10.83 3.54
CA MET A 22 6.13 -10.77 2.15
C MET A 22 7.46 -10.03 2.01
N ILE A 23 7.67 -8.96 2.78
CA ILE A 23 8.93 -8.23 2.85
C ILE A 23 10.02 -9.16 3.38
N VAL A 24 9.81 -9.78 4.55
CA VAL A 24 10.79 -10.70 5.15
C VAL A 24 11.10 -11.89 4.24
N ALA A 25 10.11 -12.38 3.50
CA ALA A 25 10.28 -13.44 2.50
C ALA A 25 11.03 -13.00 1.23
N GLY A 26 11.44 -11.73 1.11
CA GLY A 26 12.17 -11.20 -0.05
C GLY A 26 11.33 -11.12 -1.33
N ARG A 27 10.00 -11.10 -1.19
CA ARG A 27 9.06 -11.06 -2.33
C ARG A 27 8.83 -9.66 -2.87
N VAL A 28 9.34 -8.63 -2.17
CA VAL A 28 9.16 -7.23 -2.49
C VAL A 28 10.46 -6.63 -2.98
N ARG A 29 10.39 -5.90 -4.09
CA ARG A 29 11.51 -5.15 -4.68
C ARG A 29 11.16 -3.68 -4.77
N VAL A 30 12.11 -2.82 -4.48
CA VAL A 30 12.01 -1.37 -4.61
C VAL A 30 13.17 -0.92 -5.49
N ASP A 31 12.85 -0.27 -6.61
CA ASP A 31 13.83 0.15 -7.63
C ASP A 31 14.77 -1.00 -8.06
N GLY A 32 14.20 -2.21 -8.19
CA GLY A 32 14.93 -3.41 -8.59
C GLY A 32 15.71 -4.11 -7.47
N LYS A 33 15.81 -3.52 -6.26
CA LYS A 33 16.49 -4.13 -5.11
C LYS A 33 15.49 -4.87 -4.23
N VAL A 34 15.81 -6.11 -3.85
CA VAL A 34 14.99 -6.89 -2.90
C VAL A 34 15.09 -6.22 -1.53
N VAL A 35 13.94 -5.97 -0.90
CA VAL A 35 13.84 -5.39 0.43
C VAL A 35 13.32 -6.45 1.39
N THR A 36 14.12 -6.76 2.41
CA THR A 36 13.77 -7.71 3.48
C THR A 36 13.68 -7.07 4.86
N GLU A 37 14.00 -5.78 4.97
CA GLU A 37 14.04 -5.07 6.23
C GLU A 37 12.66 -4.53 6.59
N LEU A 38 12.17 -4.86 7.79
CA LEU A 38 10.91 -4.32 8.28
C LEU A 38 11.08 -2.85 8.67
N GLY A 39 10.11 -2.02 8.28
CA GLY A 39 10.15 -0.59 8.57
C GLY A 39 10.85 0.26 7.51
N THR A 40 11.29 -0.35 6.39
CA THR A 40 11.75 0.40 5.21
C THR A 40 10.70 1.43 4.82
N GLN A 41 11.14 2.67 4.68
CA GLN A 41 10.33 3.75 4.14
C GLN A 41 10.58 3.88 2.66
N VAL A 42 9.51 4.00 1.90
CA VAL A 42 9.54 4.16 0.45
C VAL A 42 8.69 5.35 0.04
N ASP A 43 9.00 5.90 -1.13
CA ASP A 43 8.18 6.90 -1.77
C ASP A 43 7.42 6.27 -2.95
N PRO A 44 6.12 5.96 -2.83
CA PRO A 44 5.35 5.36 -3.91
C PRO A 44 5.09 6.30 -5.11
N SER A 45 5.49 7.57 -5.02
CA SER A 45 5.40 8.53 -6.13
C SER A 45 6.69 8.59 -6.96
N ALA A 46 7.83 8.27 -6.35
CA ALA A 46 9.15 8.35 -6.98
C ALA A 46 9.79 6.97 -7.21
N GLN A 47 9.44 5.97 -6.41
CA GLN A 47 10.06 4.65 -6.42
C GLN A 47 9.15 3.59 -7.03
N LYS A 48 9.77 2.68 -7.76
CA LYS A 48 9.08 1.56 -8.41
C LYS A 48 9.05 0.37 -7.47
N ILE A 49 7.86 0.02 -7.01
CA ILE A 49 7.65 -1.12 -6.12
C ILE A 49 7.15 -2.30 -6.97
N GLU A 50 7.77 -3.45 -6.76
CA GLU A 50 7.45 -4.70 -7.43
C GLU A 50 7.22 -5.79 -6.38
N VAL A 51 6.19 -6.61 -6.57
CA VAL A 51 5.86 -7.73 -5.71
C VAL A 51 5.70 -8.95 -6.58
N ASP A 52 6.48 -10.01 -6.31
CA ASP A 52 6.47 -11.24 -7.11
C ASP A 52 6.69 -10.99 -8.63
N GLY A 53 7.44 -9.95 -8.98
CA GLY A 53 7.68 -9.56 -10.36
C GLY A 53 6.58 -8.70 -11.00
N MET A 54 5.49 -8.41 -10.28
CA MET A 54 4.44 -7.49 -10.72
C MET A 54 4.64 -6.09 -10.16
N ILE A 55 4.63 -5.08 -11.03
CA ILE A 55 4.73 -3.68 -10.63
C ILE A 55 3.39 -3.24 -10.03
N ILE A 56 3.43 -2.71 -8.81
CA ILE A 56 2.23 -2.22 -8.16
C ILE A 56 1.99 -0.77 -8.60
N PRO A 57 0.79 -0.43 -9.10
CA PRO A 57 0.50 0.95 -9.48
C PRO A 57 0.55 1.87 -8.25
N SER A 58 1.13 3.05 -8.45
CA SER A 58 1.09 4.13 -7.46
C SER A 58 -0.38 4.43 -7.10
N PRO A 59 -0.72 4.56 -5.80
CA PRO A 59 -2.09 4.83 -5.40
C PRO A 59 -2.55 6.16 -5.99
N ARG A 60 -3.55 6.11 -6.88
CA ARG A 60 -4.21 7.31 -7.39
C ARG A 60 -5.12 7.88 -6.30
N LEU A 61 -4.75 9.02 -5.73
CA LEU A 61 -5.61 9.75 -4.79
C LEU A 61 -6.89 10.18 -5.53
N ARG A 62 -8.03 9.62 -5.14
CA ARG A 62 -9.35 10.10 -5.57
C ARG A 62 -9.95 10.94 -4.45
N TYR A 63 -10.20 12.21 -4.74
CA TYR A 63 -10.87 13.13 -3.84
C TYR A 63 -12.35 13.21 -4.24
N ILE A 64 -13.25 12.98 -3.29
CA ILE A 64 -14.70 13.12 -3.50
C ILE A 64 -15.19 14.19 -2.52
N LEU A 65 -15.86 15.22 -3.04
CA LEU A 65 -16.53 16.22 -2.22
C LEU A 65 -18.00 15.79 -2.07
N LEU A 66 -18.41 15.43 -0.85
CA LEU A 66 -19.79 15.03 -0.55
C LEU A 66 -20.48 16.11 0.29
N ASN A 67 -21.52 16.73 -0.25
CA ASN A 67 -22.46 17.51 0.55
C ASN A 67 -23.46 16.54 1.18
N LYS A 68 -23.20 16.10 2.42
CA LYS A 68 -24.01 15.09 3.11
C LYS A 68 -25.33 15.70 3.63
N PRO A 69 -26.51 15.29 3.13
CA PRO A 69 -27.79 15.75 3.67
C PRO A 69 -28.11 15.05 5.01
N LYS A 70 -28.97 15.66 5.83
CA LYS A 70 -29.37 15.12 7.15
C LYS A 70 -30.00 13.71 7.02
N GLY A 71 -29.57 12.77 7.86
CA GLY A 71 -30.17 11.41 7.97
C GLY A 71 -29.28 10.21 7.62
N TYR A 72 -28.02 10.42 7.22
CA TYR A 72 -27.13 9.32 6.80
C TYR A 72 -26.25 8.77 7.95
N ILE A 73 -26.47 7.50 8.31
CA ILE A 73 -25.54 6.69 9.11
C ILE A 73 -24.58 5.98 8.14
N THR A 74 -23.28 6.21 8.27
CA THR A 74 -22.25 5.45 7.58
C THR A 74 -21.70 4.41 8.56
N THR A 75 -22.23 3.20 8.50
CA THR A 75 -21.73 2.03 9.23
C THR A 75 -20.93 1.15 8.27
N THR A 76 -19.76 0.70 8.71
CA THR A 76 -18.91 -0.25 7.99
C THR A 76 -19.17 -1.65 8.56
N ASP A 77 -20.20 -2.32 8.05
CA ASP A 77 -20.44 -3.76 8.23
C ASP A 77 -20.72 -4.33 6.84
N ASP A 78 -19.67 -4.85 6.20
CA ASP A 78 -19.53 -6.22 5.65
C ASP A 78 -18.06 -6.47 5.25
#